data_AF-A0A916YG82-F1
#
_entry.id   AF-A0A916YG82-F1
#
_cell.length_a   1.000
_cell.length_b   1.000
_cell.length_c   1.000
_cell.angle_alpha   90.00
_cell.angle_beta   90.00
_cell.angle_gamma   90.00
#
_symmetry.space_group_name_H-M   'P 1'
#
loop_
_entity.id
_entity.type
_entity.pdbx_description
1 polymer ?
#
loop_
_entity_poly.entity_id
_entity_poly.type
_entity_poly.pdbx_seq_one_letter_code
_entity_poly.pdbx_strand_id
1 'polypeptide(L)' 'MSETDKKTPAAPISDGVNARPKNENISQTAGGLPNDSGHAIEVDDAEIERVKEKLVGDGGVAETEAHPS' A
#
# COMPACT_ATOMS: atom_id res chain seq x y z
N MET A 1 -29.84 6.18 -24.43
CA MET A 1 -28.55 6.19 -23.70
C MET A 1 -28.87 6.63 -22.29
N SER A 2 -28.99 5.68 -21.35
CA SER A 2 -29.37 5.97 -19.97
C SER A 2 -28.15 6.47 -19.20
N GLU A 3 -28.24 7.73 -18.80
CA GLU A 3 -27.27 8.44 -17.96
C GLU A 3 -27.33 7.85 -16.55
N THR A 4 -26.39 6.97 -16.23
CA THR A 4 -26.33 6.26 -14.95
C THR A 4 -25.94 7.22 -13.82
N ASP A 5 -26.88 7.44 -12.90
CA ASP A 5 -26.71 7.69 -11.47
C ASP A 5 -25.42 8.43 -11.03
N LYS A 6 -25.32 9.74 -11.29
CA LYS A 6 -24.41 10.60 -10.53
C LYS A 6 -24.98 10.76 -9.11
N LYS A 7 -24.58 9.88 -8.20
CA LYS A 7 -24.89 9.99 -6.77
C LYS A 7 -24.35 11.31 -6.21
N THR A 8 -25.23 12.28 -5.99
CA THR A 8 -24.91 13.55 -5.33
C THR A 8 -24.26 13.26 -3.97
N PRO A 9 -23.06 13.79 -3.66
CA PRO A 9 -22.46 13.59 -2.35
C PRO A 9 -23.36 14.21 -1.27
N ALA A 10 -23.63 13.46 -0.21
CA ALA A 10 -24.40 13.94 0.93
C ALA A 10 -23.77 15.22 1.51
N ALA A 11 -24.61 16.14 1.99
CA ALA A 11 -24.17 17.40 2.57
C ALA A 11 -23.10 17.16 3.66
N PRO A 12 -22.04 17.98 3.69
CA PRO A 12 -20.97 17.82 4.67
C PRO A 12 -21.53 17.99 6.09
N ILE A 13 -21.04 17.17 7.01
CA ILE A 13 -21.46 17.20 8.43
C ILE A 13 -20.89 18.40 9.20
N SER A 14 -19.97 19.15 8.60
CA SER A 14 -19.34 20.32 9.18
C SER A 14 -18.83 21.25 8.07
N ASP A 15 -18.83 22.55 8.35
CA ASP A 15 -18.28 23.66 7.57
C ASP A 15 -16.94 24.18 8.13
N GLY A 16 -16.39 23.50 9.14
CA GLY A 16 -15.12 23.87 9.76
C GLY A 16 -13.91 23.68 8.83
N VAL A 17 -12.78 24.28 9.20
CA VAL A 17 -11.55 24.30 8.38
C VAL A 17 -10.99 22.89 8.06
N ASN A 18 -11.37 21.89 8.85
CA ASN A 18 -10.99 20.47 8.69
C ASN A 18 -12.11 19.61 8.06
N ALA A 19 -13.18 20.22 7.55
CA ALA A 19 -14.28 19.50 6.92
C ALA A 19 -13.78 18.75 5.68
N ARG A 20 -14.01 17.43 5.64
CA ARG A 20 -13.66 16.55 4.51
C ARG A 20 -14.89 15.78 4.02
N PRO A 21 -15.08 15.61 2.70
CA PRO A 21 -16.15 14.78 2.17
C PRO A 21 -16.01 13.32 2.62
N LYS A 22 -17.10 12.71 3.07
CA LYS A 22 -17.10 11.33 3.63
C LYS A 22 -16.61 10.26 2.66
N ASN A 23 -16.84 10.46 1.36
CA ASN A 23 -16.54 9.49 0.30
C ASN A 23 -15.34 9.90 -0.55
N GLU A 24 -14.56 10.90 -0.11
CA GLU A 24 -13.35 11.29 -0.78
C GLU A 24 -12.16 10.54 -0.19
N ASN A 25 -11.24 10.13 -1.06
CA ASN A 25 -10.09 9.34 -0.66
C ASN A 25 -9.10 10.22 0.13
N ILE A 26 -8.59 9.69 1.24
CA ILE A 26 -7.45 10.27 1.93
C ILE A 26 -6.19 9.93 1.12
N SER A 27 -5.68 10.92 0.38
CA SER A 27 -4.49 10.76 -0.47
C SER A 27 -3.40 9.90 0.20
N GLN A 28 -2.74 9.06 -0.62
CA GLN A 28 -1.97 7.83 -0.33
C GLN A 28 -2.71 6.52 -0.65
N THR A 29 -4.05 6.48 -0.56
CA THR A 29 -4.85 5.32 -0.99
C THR A 29 -5.72 5.60 -2.22
N ALA A 30 -5.48 6.73 -2.90
CA ALA A 30 -6.18 7.12 -4.11
C ALA A 30 -5.90 6.10 -5.23
N GLY A 31 -6.94 5.79 -6.01
CA GLY A 31 -6.84 4.79 -7.08
C GLY A 31 -5.69 5.07 -8.04
N GLY A 32 -4.85 4.06 -8.21
CA GLY A 32 -3.66 4.05 -9.05
C GLY A 32 -2.87 2.80 -8.71
N LEU A 33 -2.31 2.11 -9.70
CA LEU A 33 -1.31 1.09 -9.41
C LEU A 33 -0.09 1.81 -8.81
N PRO A 34 0.57 1.23 -7.79
CA PRO A 34 1.88 1.68 -7.38
C PRO A 34 2.76 1.83 -8.63
N ASN A 35 3.54 2.91 -8.70
CA ASN A 35 4.48 3.06 -9.79
C ASN A 35 5.67 2.11 -9.58
N ASP A 36 5.46 0.85 -9.93
CA ASP A 36 6.46 -0.23 -9.82
C ASP A 36 7.45 -0.24 -11.00
N SER A 37 7.52 0.86 -11.77
CA SER A 37 8.48 1.03 -12.88
C SER A 37 9.91 1.29 -12.41
N GLY A 38 10.22 0.98 -11.15
CA GLY A 38 11.56 1.15 -10.58
C GLY A 38 12.58 0.27 -11.30
N HIS A 39 13.82 0.74 -11.36
CA HIS A 39 14.93 -0.04 -11.90
C HIS A 39 15.43 -1.05 -10.87
N ALA A 40 15.92 -2.19 -11.34
CA ALA A 40 16.63 -3.14 -10.50
C ALA A 40 17.85 -2.46 -9.85
N ILE A 41 18.15 -2.81 -8.60
CA ILE A 41 19.32 -2.33 -7.90
C ILE A 41 20.50 -3.24 -8.28
N GLU A 42 21.56 -2.65 -8.81
CA GLU A 42 22.83 -3.34 -9.04
C GLU A 42 23.48 -3.65 -7.69
N VAL A 43 23.77 -4.92 -7.42
CA VAL A 43 24.39 -5.40 -6.18
C VAL A 43 25.53 -6.35 -6.50
N ASP A 44 26.59 -6.31 -5.70
CA ASP A 44 27.67 -7.29 -5.76
C ASP A 44 27.37 -8.54 -4.91
N ASP A 45 28.13 -9.60 -5.16
CA ASP A 45 27.94 -10.89 -4.48
C ASP A 45 28.13 -10.79 -2.95
N ALA A 46 29.01 -9.90 -2.49
CA ALA A 46 29.29 -9.74 -1.06
C ALA A 46 28.12 -9.07 -0.32
N GLU A 47 27.46 -8.10 -0.93
CA GLU A 47 26.24 -7.49 -0.37
C GLU A 47 25.07 -8.48 -0.39
N ILE A 48 24.97 -9.34 -1.40
CA ILE A 48 23.97 -10.42 -1.44
C ILE A 48 24.15 -11.37 -0.24
N GLU A 49 25.37 -11.83 0.03
CA GLU A 49 25.65 -12.73 1.16
C GLU A 49 25.29 -12.08 2.50
N ARG A 50 25.72 -10.83 2.71
CA ARG A 50 25.42 -10.07 3.91
C ARG A 50 23.92 -9.87 4.15
N VAL A 51 23.15 -9.64 3.08
CA VAL A 51 21.70 -9.46 3.18
C VAL A 51 21.01 -10.80 3.50
N LYS A 52 21.46 -11.91 2.91
CA LYS A 52 20.93 -13.24 3.22
C LYS A 52 21.08 -13.59 4.70
N GLU A 53 22.24 -13.34 5.28
CA GLU A 53 22.50 -13.57 6.71
C GLU A 53 21.55 -12.74 7.61
N LYS A 54 21.33 -11.47 7.25
CA LYS A 54 20.41 -10.59 7.99
C LYS A 54 18.94 -10.98 7.88
N LEU A 55 18.53 -11.49 6.72
CA LEU A 55 17.12 -11.85 6.45
C LEU A 55 16.74 -13.19 7.07
N VAL A 56 17.66 -14.15 7.10
CA VAL A 56 17.41 -15.48 7.67
C VAL A 56 17.57 -15.47 9.20
N GLY A 57 18.35 -14.53 9.75
CA GLY A 57 18.64 -14.46 11.18
C GLY A 57 19.44 -15.67 11.68
N ASP A 58 19.91 -15.61 12.93
CA ASP A 58 20.78 -16.64 13.55
C ASP A 58 20.08 -18.01 13.77
N GLY A 59 18.83 -18.15 13.33
CA GLY A 59 17.94 -19.27 13.67
C GLY A 59 17.49 -20.17 12.51
N GLY A 60 17.73 -19.80 11.24
CA GLY A 60 17.52 -20.68 10.08
C GLY A 60 16.11 -21.26 9.86
N VAL A 61 15.12 -20.92 10.68
CA VAL A 61 13.74 -21.37 10.53
C VAL A 61 12.96 -20.28 9.80
N ALA A 62 12.62 -20.55 8.54
CA ALA A 62 11.50 -19.85 7.92
C ALA A 62 10.29 -20.16 8.80
N GLU A 63 9.72 -19.13 9.44
CA GLU A 63 8.46 -19.29 10.16
C GLU A 63 7.43 -19.74 9.13
N THR A 64 7.09 -21.02 9.14
CA THR A 64 5.97 -21.52 8.36
C THR A 64 4.73 -20.86 8.93
N GLU A 65 4.19 -19.87 8.22
CA GLU A 65 2.91 -19.25 8.56
C GLU A 65 1.82 -20.34 8.54
N ALA A 66 1.66 -21.03 9.66
CA ALA A 66 0.44 -21.73 9.99
C ALA A 66 -0.52 -20.67 10.55
N HIS A 67 -1.14 -19.89 9.67
CA HIS A 67 -2.32 -19.09 10.04
C HIS A 67 -3.50 -20.05 10.18
N PRO A 68 -4.02 -20.35 11.39
CA PRO A 68 -5.28 -21.07 11.51
C PRO A 68 -6.41 -20.19 10.96
N SER A 69 -7.21 -20.77 10.05
CA SER A 69 -8.42 -20.14 9.50
C SER A 69 -9.52 -19.95 10.54
#